data_AF-A0A3A4TE05-F1
#
_entry.id   AF-A0A3A4TE05-F1
#
_cell.length_a   1.000
_cell.length_b   1.000
_cell.length_c   1.000
_cell.angle_alpha   90.00
_cell.angle_beta   90.00
_cell.angle_gamma   90.00
#
_symmetry.space_group_name_H-M   'P 1'
#
loop_
_entity.id
_entity.type
_entity.pdbx_description
1 polymer ?
#
loop_
_entity_poly.entity_id
_entity_poly.type
_entity_poly.pdbx_seq_one_letter_code
_entity_poly.pdbx_strand_id
1 'polypeptide(L)'
;MKKWKKLTLAIVIIGILLPGIALAGGDKATELVVVADTRVLNDPGYYTAFMKYMANAYNTDILVFAIWCTVVTALYGAFLGFLMDFLLARTGLDLTSRKILEH
;
A
#
# COMPACT_ATOMS: atom_id res chain seq x y z
N MET A 1 32.36 7.48 46.69
CA MET A 1 30.94 7.05 46.77
C MET A 1 30.04 7.59 45.65
N LYS A 2 30.11 8.89 45.26
CA LYS A 2 29.24 9.46 44.20
C LYS A 2 29.38 8.79 42.82
N LYS A 3 30.60 8.40 42.40
CA LYS A 3 30.84 7.72 41.11
C LYS A 3 30.20 6.32 41.04
N TRP A 4 30.22 5.58 42.16
CA TRP A 4 29.61 4.26 42.28
C TRP A 4 28.08 4.32 42.23
N LYS A 5 27.47 5.34 42.88
CA LYS A 5 26.03 5.58 42.79
C LYS A 5 25.55 5.93 41.36
N LYS A 6 26.38 6.65 40.59
CA LYS A 6 26.09 6.95 39.17
C LYS A 6 26.20 5.70 38.30
N LEU A 7 27.18 4.84 38.55
CA LEU A 7 27.35 3.59 37.83
C LEU A 7 26.19 2.63 38.09
N THR A 8 25.77 2.47 39.34
CA THR A 8 24.61 1.63 39.69
C THR A 8 23.32 2.17 39.08
N LEU A 9 23.14 3.50 39.05
CA LEU A 9 21.96 4.11 38.42
C LEU A 9 21.95 3.88 36.90
N ALA A 10 23.11 4.00 36.24
CA ALA A 10 23.22 3.72 34.80
C ALA A 10 22.90 2.26 34.45
N ILE A 11 23.38 1.31 35.26
CA ILE A 11 23.09 -0.12 35.08
C ILE A 11 21.60 -0.42 35.25
N VAL A 12 20.93 0.20 36.24
CA VAL A 12 19.48 0.04 36.44
C VAL A 12 18.70 0.62 35.26
N ILE A 13 19.07 1.79 34.77
CA ILE A 13 18.43 2.42 33.60
C ILE A 13 18.59 1.54 32.35
N ILE A 14 19.79 1.03 32.11
CA ILE A 14 20.07 0.13 30.97
C ILE A 14 19.29 -1.18 31.11
N GLY A 15 19.21 -1.76 32.31
CA GLY A 15 18.44 -2.97 32.58
C GLY A 15 16.93 -2.81 32.40
N ILE A 16 16.40 -1.61 32.61
CA ILE A 16 14.97 -1.30 32.38
C ILE A 16 14.69 -1.02 30.90
N LEU A 17 15.61 -0.34 30.20
CA LEU A 17 15.41 0.05 28.80
C LEU A 17 15.72 -1.07 27.79
N LEU A 18 16.68 -1.95 28.09
CA LEU A 18 17.07 -3.08 27.23
C LEU A 18 15.91 -4.02 26.88
N PRO A 19 15.08 -4.51 27.82
CA PRO A 19 13.97 -5.39 27.47
C PRO A 19 12.94 -4.69 26.60
N GLY A 20 12.70 -3.38 26.79
CA GLY A 20 11.78 -2.61 25.94
C GLY A 20 12.27 -2.51 24.49
N ILE A 21 13.58 -2.36 24.28
CA ILE A 21 14.18 -2.31 22.94
C ILE A 21 14.26 -3.72 22.33
N ALA A 22 14.58 -4.74 23.12
CA ALA A 22 14.63 -6.14 22.68
C ALA A 22 13.24 -6.70 22.34
N LEU A 23 12.21 -6.35 23.11
CA LEU A 23 10.81 -6.73 22.86
C LEU A 23 10.16 -5.88 21.76
N ALA A 24 10.71 -4.72 21.42
CA ALA A 24 10.29 -3.93 20.26
C ALA A 24 10.88 -4.43 18.92
N GLY A 25 11.82 -5.37 18.96
CA GLY A 25 12.43 -6.00 17.78
C GLY A 25 11.75 -7.30 17.32
N GLY A 26 10.74 -7.80 18.04
CA GLY A 26 9.87 -8.85 17.55
C GLY A 26 8.77 -8.23 16.70
N ASP A 27 8.53 -8.75 15.50
CA ASP A 27 7.38 -8.34 14.70
C ASP A 27 6.14 -8.37 15.60
N LYS A 28 5.45 -7.22 15.71
CA LYS A 28 4.13 -7.18 16.34
C LYS A 28 3.35 -8.29 15.65
N ALA A 29 2.86 -9.27 16.40
CA ALA A 29 1.99 -10.31 15.86
C ALA A 29 0.78 -9.60 15.27
N THR A 30 0.87 -9.30 13.97
CA THR A 30 -0.23 -8.78 13.19
C THR A 30 -1.17 -9.95 13.07
N GLU A 31 -2.36 -9.78 13.60
CA GLU A 31 -3.45 -10.68 13.30
C GLU A 31 -3.55 -10.71 11.76
N LEU A 32 -3.07 -11.79 11.15
CA LEU A 32 -3.22 -12.04 9.72
C LEU A 32 -4.71 -12.31 9.52
N VAL A 33 -5.49 -11.24 9.45
CA VAL A 33 -6.90 -11.29 9.12
C VAL A 33 -6.97 -11.64 7.64
N VAL A 34 -7.35 -12.88 7.36
CA VAL A 34 -7.63 -13.32 5.99
C VAL A 34 -8.97 -12.70 5.60
N VAL A 35 -8.92 -11.58 4.86
CA VAL A 35 -10.11 -10.85 4.42
C VAL A 35 -10.55 -11.30 3.01
N ALA A 36 -9.60 -11.67 2.14
CA ALA A 36 -9.90 -12.19 0.80
C ALA A 36 -9.91 -13.73 0.77
N ASP A 37 -11.00 -14.33 0.27
CA ASP A 37 -11.08 -15.78 0.06
C ASP A 37 -10.32 -16.18 -1.21
N THR A 38 -9.17 -16.82 -1.02
CA THR A 38 -8.31 -17.30 -2.10
C THR A 38 -8.68 -18.71 -2.58
N ARG A 39 -9.61 -19.39 -1.91
CA ARG A 39 -9.95 -20.80 -2.17
C ARG A 39 -10.79 -20.98 -3.42
N VAL A 40 -11.45 -19.92 -3.89
CA VAL A 40 -12.24 -19.93 -5.13
C VAL A 40 -11.36 -19.65 -6.36
N LEU A 41 -10.15 -19.13 -6.15
CA LEU A 41 -9.20 -18.76 -7.20
C LEU A 41 -8.28 -19.94 -7.57
N ASN A 42 -8.88 -21.05 -8.01
CA ASN A 42 -8.16 -22.28 -8.36
C ASN A 42 -7.92 -22.45 -9.86
N ASP A 43 -8.64 -21.70 -10.72
CA ASP A 43 -8.49 -21.84 -12.16
C ASP A 43 -7.08 -21.39 -12.62
N PRO A 44 -6.43 -22.13 -13.54
CA PRO A 44 -5.06 -21.84 -13.97
C PRO A 44 -4.94 -20.71 -15.00
N GLY A 45 -6.03 -19.97 -15.27
CA GLY A 45 -6.02 -18.85 -16.20
C GLY A 45 -5.12 -17.70 -15.72
N TYR A 46 -4.54 -16.95 -16.67
CA TYR A 46 -3.68 -15.78 -16.38
C TYR A 46 -4.40 -14.72 -15.52
N TYR A 47 -5.70 -14.51 -15.77
CA TYR A 47 -6.55 -13.62 -14.99
C TYR A 47 -6.67 -14.08 -13.54
N THR A 48 -6.95 -15.37 -13.34
CA THR A 48 -7.11 -15.96 -12.00
C THR A 48 -5.79 -15.95 -11.22
N ALA A 49 -4.66 -16.15 -11.89
CA ALA A 49 -3.34 -16.05 -11.27
C ALA A 49 -3.07 -14.62 -10.75
N PHE A 50 -3.40 -13.59 -11.53
CA PHE A 50 -3.26 -12.20 -11.10
C PHE A 50 -4.23 -11.86 -9.94
N MET A 51 -5.49 -12.29 -10.03
CA MET A 51 -6.46 -12.11 -8.94
C MET A 51 -6.02 -12.81 -7.64
N LYS A 52 -5.44 -14.00 -7.75
CA LYS A 52 -4.90 -14.75 -6.60
C LYS A 52 -3.70 -14.03 -5.99
N TYR A 53 -2.84 -13.45 -6.81
CA TYR A 53 -1.73 -12.63 -6.34
C TYR A 53 -2.22 -11.39 -5.59
N MET A 54 -3.22 -10.67 -6.13
CA MET A 54 -3.84 -9.52 -5.44
C MET A 54 -4.50 -9.91 -4.11
N ALA A 55 -5.26 -11.01 -4.09
CA ALA A 55 -5.92 -11.53 -2.89
C ALA A 55 -4.90 -11.97 -1.82
N ASN A 56 -3.81 -12.62 -2.23
CA ASN A 56 -2.72 -12.97 -1.32
C ASN A 56 -2.04 -11.70 -0.77
N ALA A 57 -1.72 -10.73 -1.63
CA ALA A 57 -1.13 -9.47 -1.18
C ALA A 57 -2.03 -8.76 -0.16
N TYR A 58 -3.34 -8.72 -0.38
CA TYR A 58 -4.28 -8.13 0.57
C TYR A 58 -4.25 -8.82 1.95
N ASN A 59 -4.09 -10.14 1.98
CA ASN A 59 -4.06 -10.92 3.22
C ASN A 59 -2.70 -10.91 3.93
N THR A 60 -1.59 -10.83 3.19
CA THR A 60 -0.24 -10.99 3.75
C THR A 60 0.55 -9.69 3.88
N ASP A 61 0.32 -8.73 2.98
CA ASP A 61 1.06 -7.46 2.93
C ASP A 61 0.18 -6.31 2.40
N ILE A 62 -0.45 -5.61 3.34
CA ILE A 62 -1.36 -4.50 3.03
C ILE A 62 -0.64 -3.32 2.34
N LEU A 63 0.66 -3.14 2.55
CA LEU A 63 1.42 -2.06 1.91
C LEU A 63 1.61 -2.36 0.43
N VAL A 64 2.01 -3.59 0.09
CA VAL A 64 2.13 -4.02 -1.31
C VAL A 64 0.77 -3.92 -2.01
N PHE A 65 -0.31 -4.34 -1.34
CA PHE A 65 -1.66 -4.19 -1.88
C PHE A 65 -2.04 -2.72 -2.13
N ALA A 66 -1.78 -1.83 -1.17
CA ALA A 66 -2.09 -0.41 -1.30
C ALA A 66 -1.32 0.28 -2.46
N ILE A 67 -0.06 -0.11 -2.68
CA ILE A 67 0.74 0.36 -3.81
C ILE A 67 0.10 -0.08 -5.13
N TRP A 68 -0.28 -1.35 -5.24
CA TRP A 68 -0.97 -1.87 -6.42
C TRP A 68 -2.28 -1.15 -6.69
N CYS A 69 -3.12 -0.93 -5.67
CA CYS A 69 -4.35 -0.14 -5.81
C CYS A 69 -4.06 1.24 -6.40
N THR A 70 -3.07 1.94 -5.85
CA THR A 70 -2.69 3.29 -6.31
C THR A 70 -2.26 3.29 -7.77
N VAL A 71 -1.40 2.36 -8.16
CA VAL A 71 -0.88 2.24 -9.54
C VAL A 71 -2.02 1.91 -10.51
N VAL A 72 -2.86 0.92 -10.19
CA VAL A 72 -3.97 0.51 -11.05
C VAL A 72 -4.97 1.65 -11.22
N THR A 73 -5.31 2.37 -10.14
CA THR A 73 -6.20 3.54 -10.22
C THR A 73 -5.63 4.63 -11.12
N ALA A 74 -4.34 4.97 -10.97
CA ALA A 74 -3.71 5.98 -11.82
C ALA A 74 -3.69 5.56 -13.31
N LEU A 75 -3.36 4.31 -13.59
CA LEU A 75 -3.34 3.76 -14.95
C LEU A 75 -4.73 3.76 -15.59
N TYR A 76 -5.76 3.28 -14.88
CA TYR A 76 -7.12 3.28 -15.39
C TYR A 76 -7.67 4.70 -15.57
N GLY A 77 -7.37 5.62 -14.64
CA GLY A 77 -7.77 7.02 -14.76
C GLY A 77 -7.17 7.67 -16.01
N ALA A 78 -5.87 7.49 -16.23
CA ALA A 78 -5.19 8.00 -17.43
C ALA A 78 -5.71 7.34 -18.71
N PHE A 79 -5.91 6.02 -18.70
CA PHE A 79 -6.45 5.27 -19.84
C PHE A 79 -7.87 5.74 -20.20
N LEU A 80 -8.75 5.88 -19.22
CA LEU A 80 -10.13 6.34 -19.44
C LEU A 80 -10.18 7.80 -19.91
N GLY A 81 -9.33 8.67 -19.36
CA GLY A 81 -9.21 10.05 -19.82
C GLY A 81 -8.78 10.11 -21.28
N PHE A 82 -7.71 9.39 -21.63
CA PHE A 82 -7.25 9.29 -23.01
C PHE A 82 -8.31 8.71 -23.95
N LEU A 83 -9.00 7.65 -23.52
CA LEU A 83 -10.07 7.02 -24.30
C LEU A 83 -11.22 8.00 -24.54
N MET A 84 -11.58 8.80 -23.54
CA MET A 84 -12.61 9.83 -23.66
C MET A 84 -12.19 10.90 -24.68
N ASP A 85 -10.98 11.45 -24.57
CA ASP A 85 -10.46 12.44 -25.52
C ASP A 85 -10.46 11.90 -26.96
N PHE A 86 -10.09 10.62 -27.12
CA PHE A 86 -10.09 9.92 -28.40
C PHE A 86 -11.50 9.74 -28.99
N LEU A 87 -12.51 9.52 -28.15
CA LEU A 87 -13.91 9.42 -28.58
C LEU A 87 -14.47 10.80 -28.94
N LEU A 88 -14.20 11.83 -28.14
CA LEU A 88 -14.67 13.20 -28.39
C LEU A 88 -14.08 13.80 -29.67
N ALA A 89 -12.81 13.53 -29.95
CA ALA A 89 -12.17 13.96 -31.21
C ALA A 89 -12.88 13.40 -32.46
N ARG A 90 -13.52 12.22 -32.36
CA ARG A 90 -14.28 11.62 -33.47
C ARG A 90 -15.70 12.13 -33.62
N THR A 91 -16.29 12.69 -32.56
CA THR A 91 -17.64 13.24 -32.59
C THR A 91 -17.66 14.72 -32.99
N GLY A 92 -16.50 15.33 -33.23
CA GLY A 92 -16.37 16.72 -33.66
C GLY A 92 -16.34 17.74 -32.52
N LEU A 93 -16.31 17.29 -31.27
CA LEU A 93 -16.13 18.13 -30.09
C LEU A 93 -14.65 18.12 -29.68
N ASP A 94 -13.87 19.02 -30.28
CA ASP A 94 -12.48 19.21 -29.91
C ASP A 94 -12.37 20.14 -28.69
N LEU A 95 -12.04 19.57 -27.52
CA LEU A 95 -11.79 20.31 -26.28
C LEU A 95 -10.35 20.83 -26.17
N THR A 96 -9.48 20.51 -27.13
CA THR A 96 -8.06 20.89 -27.14
C THR A 96 -7.87 22.39 -27.35
N SER A 97 -8.79 23.04 -28.07
CA SER A 97 -8.73 24.47 -28.40
C SER A 97 -9.89 25.24 -27.79
N ARG A 98 -9.80 25.56 -26.48
CA ARG A 98 -10.71 26.55 -25.88
C ARG A 98 -10.35 27.93 -26.44
N LYS A 99 -11.12 28.45 -27.40
CA LYS A 99 -11.25 29.90 -27.55
C LYS A 99 -11.99 30.40 -26.32
N ILE A 100 -11.26 30.99 -25.37
CA ILE A 100 -11.86 31.71 -24.25
C ILE A 100 -12.55 32.93 -24.85
N LEU A 101 -13.82 32.78 -25.21
CA LEU A 101 -14.70 33.88 -25.56
C LEU A 101 -15.17 34.52 -24.24
N GLU A 102 -14.28 35.27 -23.60
CA GLU A 102 -14.67 36.26 -22.60
C GLU A 102 -15.41 37.39 -23.33
N HIS A 103 -16.71 37.53 -23.04
CA HIS A 103 -17.48 38.76 -23.25
C HIS A 103 -17.70 39.41 -21.89
#